data_AF-A0A7J6L4H4-F1
#
_entry.id   AF-A0A7J6L4H4-F1
#
_cell.length_a   1.000
_cell.length_b   1.000
_cell.length_c   1.000
_cell.angle_alpha   90.00
_cell.angle_beta   90.00
_cell.angle_gamma   90.00
#
_symmetry.space_group_name_H-M   'P 1'
#
loop_
_entity.id
_entity.type
_entity.pdbx_description
1 polymer ?
#
loop_
_entity_poly.entity_id
_entity_poly.type
_entity_poly.pdbx_seq_one_letter_code
_entity_poly.pdbx_strand_id
1 'polypeptide(L)'
;MSPPQHGSQSGNKTYARVVGSGVAGMAELCIFYPVDTLAKRLMNSSVALNANNWQTVVFQQEAGSAAIGGVRGFVGKWAALFPGFGYGALYKISQRIYKFGGQPVLKETLDKYVFPAERSPTQQFWCNGISGSLIGAGEVVLLPFDVLKIKYQTNPEYRKLNFAQICQQEGLSSLYAGAGVTAARNIAGSFMLFGVNYAVKHSLTDGRTGKPGFIHFALSSTAGSVASILVACPLDVVKTRLQSGNYAGSSAFRIMADIAAKEGIGAFFKGSIPKVLSVGPKLTFSFTLAQYLIDTMERLS
;
A
#
# COMPACT_ATOMS: atom_id res chain seq x y z
N MET A 1 -18.21 -43.38 -6.61
CA MET A 1 -16.85 -43.57 -7.14
C MET A 1 -15.98 -42.44 -6.62
N SER A 2 -15.09 -42.71 -5.68
CA SER A 2 -13.96 -41.83 -5.34
C SER A 2 -12.70 -42.43 -5.98
N PRO A 3 -11.64 -41.67 -6.28
CA PRO A 3 -11.54 -40.64 -7.32
C PRO A 3 -10.39 -40.98 -8.32
N PRO A 4 -10.24 -40.29 -9.47
CA PRO A 4 -8.93 -40.16 -10.12
C PRO A 4 -8.17 -38.99 -9.49
N GLN A 5 -6.91 -39.24 -9.13
CA GLN A 5 -6.00 -38.32 -8.46
C GLN A 5 -5.78 -37.01 -9.25
N HIS A 6 -6.24 -35.87 -8.70
CA HIS A 6 -5.80 -34.53 -9.11
C HIS A 6 -4.52 -34.14 -8.35
N GLY A 7 -3.38 -34.68 -8.76
CA GLY A 7 -2.10 -34.52 -8.02
C GLY A 7 -1.08 -33.54 -8.63
N SER A 8 -1.05 -33.34 -9.95
CA SER A 8 0.08 -32.65 -10.61
C SER A 8 -0.27 -31.31 -11.26
N GLN A 9 -1.39 -31.20 -11.99
CA GLN A 9 -1.75 -29.95 -12.69
C GLN A 9 -2.19 -28.80 -11.77
N SER A 10 -2.71 -29.10 -10.57
CA SER A 10 -3.12 -28.09 -9.59
C SER A 10 -1.92 -27.38 -8.96
N GLY A 11 -0.83 -28.12 -8.72
CA GLY A 11 0.41 -27.61 -8.14
C GLY A 11 1.10 -26.59 -9.05
N ASN A 12 1.28 -26.93 -10.33
CA ASN A 12 1.94 -26.06 -11.31
C ASN A 12 1.16 -24.76 -11.55
N LYS A 13 -0.18 -24.82 -11.65
CA LYS A 13 -1.02 -23.62 -11.81
C LYS A 13 -0.99 -22.72 -10.56
N THR A 14 -0.96 -23.31 -9.38
CA THR A 14 -0.84 -22.56 -8.13
C THR A 14 0.52 -21.90 -8.01
N TYR A 15 1.59 -22.63 -8.36
CA TYR A 15 2.95 -22.11 -8.42
C TYR A 15 3.08 -20.94 -9.40
N ALA A 16 2.61 -21.11 -10.64
CA ALA A 16 2.63 -20.06 -11.67
C ALA A 16 1.91 -18.78 -11.21
N ARG A 17 0.76 -18.91 -10.53
CA ARG A 17 0.01 -17.77 -9.98
C ARG A 17 0.74 -17.06 -8.85
N VAL A 18 1.33 -17.81 -7.93
CA VAL A 18 2.08 -17.23 -6.80
C VAL A 18 3.33 -16.51 -7.31
N VAL A 19 4.13 -17.18 -8.14
CA VAL A 19 5.37 -16.62 -8.69
C VAL A 19 5.06 -15.43 -9.61
N GLY A 20 4.10 -15.57 -10.52
CA GLY A 20 3.77 -14.53 -11.49
C GLY A 20 3.24 -13.26 -10.84
N SER A 21 2.37 -13.42 -9.85
CA SER A 21 1.85 -12.29 -9.07
C SER A 21 2.91 -11.68 -8.15
N GLY A 22 3.87 -12.47 -7.66
CA GLY A 22 5.02 -12.02 -6.87
C GLY A 22 5.98 -11.17 -7.70
N VAL A 23 6.42 -11.68 -8.86
CA VAL A 23 7.30 -10.98 -9.79
C VAL A 23 6.65 -9.71 -10.32
N ALA A 24 5.38 -9.76 -10.72
CA ALA A 24 4.63 -8.57 -11.12
C ALA A 24 4.56 -7.53 -9.99
N GLY A 25 4.36 -7.99 -8.75
CA GLY A 25 4.39 -7.14 -7.56
C GLY A 25 5.76 -6.49 -7.34
N MET A 26 6.86 -7.20 -7.55
CA MET A 26 8.20 -6.62 -7.42
C MET A 26 8.51 -5.62 -8.54
N ALA A 27 8.14 -5.94 -9.78
CA ALA A 27 8.30 -5.03 -10.92
C ALA A 27 7.49 -3.73 -10.73
N GLU A 28 6.24 -3.86 -10.25
CA GLU A 28 5.41 -2.72 -9.90
C GLU A 28 6.07 -1.86 -8.81
N LEU A 29 6.70 -2.50 -7.81
CA LEU A 29 7.45 -1.76 -6.79
C LEU A 29 8.60 -0.99 -7.42
N CYS A 30 9.43 -1.60 -8.27
CA CYS A 30 10.56 -0.93 -8.92
C CYS A 30 10.14 0.32 -9.71
N ILE A 31 9.00 0.28 -10.39
CA ILE A 31 8.54 1.39 -11.23
C ILE A 31 7.87 2.48 -10.40
N PHE A 32 7.03 2.11 -9.44
CA PHE A 32 6.17 3.06 -8.72
C PHE A 32 6.68 3.44 -7.32
N TYR A 33 7.81 2.89 -6.86
CA TYR A 33 8.45 3.29 -5.60
C TYR A 33 8.70 4.81 -5.49
N PRO A 34 9.13 5.51 -6.55
CA PRO A 34 9.30 6.96 -6.49
C PRO A 34 8.05 7.74 -6.10
N VAL A 35 6.87 7.26 -6.51
CA VAL A 35 5.58 7.87 -6.16
C VAL A 35 5.29 7.73 -4.67
N ASP A 36 5.62 6.56 -4.09
CA ASP A 36 5.48 6.33 -2.65
C ASP A 36 6.40 7.25 -1.85
N THR A 37 7.70 7.30 -2.22
CA THR A 37 8.67 8.20 -1.59
C THR A 37 8.25 9.66 -1.67
N LEU A 38 7.78 10.10 -2.84
CA LEU A 38 7.23 11.44 -3.04
C LEU A 38 6.06 11.69 -2.07
N ALA A 39 5.05 10.82 -2.08
CA ALA A 39 3.88 10.97 -1.21
C ALA A 39 4.28 11.05 0.28
N LYS A 40 5.21 10.20 0.74
CA LYS A 40 5.68 10.19 2.13
C LYS A 40 6.44 11.44 2.53
N ARG A 41 7.28 11.98 1.64
CA ARG A 41 7.96 13.28 1.85
C ARG A 41 6.96 14.43 1.96
N LEU A 42 5.93 14.44 1.11
CA LEU A 42 4.86 15.43 1.20
C LEU A 42 4.06 15.33 2.50
N MET A 43 3.72 14.12 2.93
CA MET A 43 3.00 13.88 4.20
C MET A 43 3.81 14.31 5.43
N ASN A 44 5.13 14.14 5.40
CA ASN A 44 6.02 14.53 6.49
C ASN A 44 6.39 16.03 6.49
N SER A 45 6.21 16.74 5.38
CA SER A 45 6.52 18.18 5.29
C SER A 45 5.51 19.00 6.09
N SER A 46 6.00 19.85 7.00
CA SER A 46 5.19 20.86 7.69
C SER A 46 4.89 22.07 6.79
N VAL A 47 5.75 22.36 5.82
CA VAL A 47 5.59 23.50 4.91
C VAL A 47 4.73 23.11 3.70
N ALA A 48 3.87 24.04 3.26
CA ALA A 48 3.11 23.89 2.02
C ALA A 48 4.05 23.92 0.80
N LEU A 49 3.79 23.06 -0.19
CA LEU A 49 4.56 23.05 -1.44
C LEU A 49 4.35 24.35 -2.22
N ASN A 50 5.44 24.91 -2.72
CA ASN A 50 5.45 26.01 -3.68
C ASN A 50 6.59 25.85 -4.69
N ALA A 51 6.66 26.75 -5.67
CA ALA A 51 7.67 26.72 -6.73
C ALA A 51 9.12 26.79 -6.20
N ASN A 52 9.32 27.35 -5.00
CA ASN A 52 10.64 27.59 -4.42
C ASN A 52 11.14 26.43 -3.55
N ASN A 53 10.23 25.64 -2.96
CA ASN A 53 10.58 24.58 -2.00
C ASN A 53 10.29 23.17 -2.50
N TRP A 54 9.63 22.98 -3.65
CA TRP A 54 9.25 21.62 -4.07
C TRP A 54 10.46 20.72 -4.29
N GLN A 55 11.57 21.24 -4.85
CA GLN A 55 12.77 20.44 -5.07
C GLN A 55 13.41 20.00 -3.77
N THR A 56 13.45 20.89 -2.77
CA THR A 56 14.03 20.57 -1.45
C THR A 56 13.14 19.61 -0.67
N VAL A 57 11.82 19.70 -0.78
CA VAL A 57 10.89 18.73 -0.18
C VAL A 57 10.99 17.37 -0.88
N VAL A 58 11.01 17.36 -2.22
CA VAL A 58 10.96 16.12 -3.00
C VAL A 58 12.30 15.40 -3.04
N PHE A 59 13.43 16.09 -3.19
CA PHE A 59 14.75 15.47 -3.34
C PHE A 59 15.64 15.61 -2.08
N GLN A 60 15.25 16.43 -1.10
CA GLN A 60 15.97 16.61 0.17
C GLN A 60 17.43 17.04 -0.06
N GLN A 61 18.39 16.39 0.60
CA GLN A 61 19.83 16.67 0.45
C GLN A 61 20.32 16.51 -1.00
N GLU A 62 19.61 15.73 -1.83
CA GLU A 62 19.90 15.56 -3.26
C GLU A 62 19.28 16.64 -4.16
N ALA A 63 18.59 17.64 -3.57
CA ALA A 63 18.12 18.81 -4.32
C ALA A 63 19.30 19.59 -4.94
N GLY A 64 20.47 19.57 -4.28
CA GLY A 64 21.71 20.15 -4.81
C GLY A 64 22.28 19.41 -6.02
N SER A 65 21.97 18.11 -6.18
CA SER A 65 22.33 17.31 -7.36
C SER A 65 21.62 17.79 -8.63
N ALA A 66 20.64 18.69 -8.51
CA ALA A 66 20.05 19.46 -9.60
C ALA A 66 21.01 20.45 -10.28
N ALA A 67 22.11 20.84 -9.61
CA ALA A 67 23.14 21.70 -10.19
C ALA A 67 23.99 20.99 -11.27
N ILE A 68 23.97 19.66 -11.27
CA ILE A 68 24.66 18.84 -12.27
C ILE A 68 23.68 18.65 -13.43
N GLY A 69 23.74 19.51 -14.45
CA GLY A 69 22.90 19.38 -15.65
C GLY A 69 23.07 18.02 -16.36
N GLY A 70 22.13 17.71 -17.26
CA GLY A 70 22.20 16.52 -18.12
C GLY A 70 21.81 15.19 -17.45
N VAL A 71 22.20 14.08 -18.08
CA VAL A 71 21.82 12.70 -17.68
C VAL A 71 22.23 12.39 -16.24
N ARG A 72 23.38 12.90 -15.78
CA ARG A 72 23.89 12.66 -14.43
C ARG A 72 22.99 13.27 -13.35
N GLY A 73 22.47 14.49 -13.56
CA GLY A 73 21.50 15.10 -12.65
C GLY A 73 20.15 14.39 -12.65
N PHE A 74 19.69 13.93 -13.82
CA PHE A 74 18.47 13.13 -13.92
C PHE A 74 18.60 11.82 -13.14
N VAL A 75 19.67 11.06 -13.34
CA VAL A 75 19.93 9.80 -12.63
C VAL A 75 20.06 10.03 -11.12
N GLY A 76 20.74 11.09 -10.69
CA GLY A 76 20.84 11.46 -9.27
C GLY A 76 19.46 11.74 -8.63
N LYS A 77 18.63 12.56 -9.30
CA LYS A 77 17.26 12.84 -8.86
C LYS A 77 16.40 11.59 -8.80
N TRP A 78 16.55 10.69 -9.79
CA TRP A 78 15.83 9.43 -9.82
C TRP A 78 16.24 8.53 -8.65
N ALA A 79 17.55 8.33 -8.45
CA ALA A 79 18.09 7.53 -7.35
C ALA A 79 17.67 8.07 -5.97
N ALA A 80 17.57 9.39 -5.82
CA ALA A 80 17.11 10.05 -4.58
C ALA A 80 15.67 9.67 -4.16
N LEU A 81 14.89 9.05 -5.07
CA LEU A 81 13.52 8.58 -4.80
C LEU A 81 13.45 7.10 -4.39
N PHE A 82 14.58 6.39 -4.33
CA PHE A 82 14.68 4.98 -3.89
C PHE A 82 15.21 4.70 -2.47
N PRO A 83 15.35 5.66 -1.53
CA PRO A 83 15.83 5.31 -0.19
C PRO A 83 14.83 4.39 0.53
N GLY A 84 15.37 3.40 1.23
CA GLY A 84 14.57 2.42 1.96
C GLY A 84 13.94 1.35 1.06
N PHE A 85 14.29 1.28 -0.24
CA PHE A 85 13.72 0.31 -1.18
C PHE A 85 13.80 -1.13 -0.67
N GLY A 86 14.92 -1.53 -0.04
CA GLY A 86 15.06 -2.86 0.57
C GLY A 86 14.01 -3.14 1.64
N TYR A 87 13.77 -2.22 2.57
CA TYR A 87 12.69 -2.35 3.56
C TYR A 87 11.30 -2.31 2.90
N GLY A 88 11.13 -1.52 1.84
CA GLY A 88 9.90 -1.51 1.03
C GLY A 88 9.62 -2.85 0.35
N ALA A 89 10.65 -3.49 -0.19
CA ALA A 89 10.57 -4.82 -0.78
C ALA A 89 10.23 -5.88 0.29
N LEU A 90 10.95 -5.88 1.43
CA LEU A 90 10.67 -6.77 2.56
C LEU A 90 9.23 -6.60 3.06
N TYR A 91 8.77 -5.36 3.20
CA TYR A 91 7.39 -5.07 3.60
C TYR A 91 6.38 -5.63 2.58
N LYS A 92 6.59 -5.39 1.28
CA LYS A 92 5.67 -5.85 0.22
C LYS A 92 5.62 -7.37 0.13
N ILE A 93 6.76 -8.04 0.21
CA ILE A 93 6.86 -9.51 0.20
C ILE A 93 6.16 -10.07 1.45
N SER A 94 6.45 -9.51 2.62
CA SER A 94 5.83 -9.96 3.88
C SER A 94 4.31 -9.74 3.86
N GLN A 95 3.82 -8.62 3.31
CA GLN A 95 2.39 -8.38 3.13
C GLN A 95 1.74 -9.42 2.22
N ARG A 96 2.42 -9.82 1.14
CA ARG A 96 1.93 -10.88 0.23
C ARG A 96 1.81 -12.20 0.99
N ILE A 97 2.87 -12.63 1.68
CA ILE A 97 2.88 -13.87 2.45
C ILE A 97 1.77 -13.85 3.51
N TYR A 98 1.69 -12.77 4.29
CA TYR A 98 0.70 -12.60 5.34
C TYR A 98 -0.74 -12.64 4.81
N LYS A 99 -1.03 -11.98 3.68
CA LYS A 99 -2.37 -11.99 3.09
C LYS A 99 -2.72 -13.33 2.47
N PHE A 100 -1.83 -13.91 1.66
CA PHE A 100 -2.11 -15.20 1.00
C PHE A 100 -2.23 -16.35 2.00
N GLY A 101 -1.43 -16.34 3.08
CA GLY A 101 -1.52 -17.34 4.14
C GLY A 101 -2.68 -17.10 5.10
N GLY A 102 -2.88 -15.85 5.55
CA GLY A 102 -3.80 -15.53 6.63
C GLY A 102 -5.24 -15.28 6.18
N GLN A 103 -5.47 -14.71 5.00
CA GLN A 103 -6.81 -14.34 4.56
C GLN A 103 -7.74 -15.56 4.38
N PRO A 104 -7.31 -16.70 3.80
CA PRO A 104 -8.16 -17.89 3.70
C PRO A 104 -8.55 -18.44 5.07
N VAL A 105 -7.59 -18.57 5.99
CA VAL A 105 -7.82 -19.08 7.36
C VAL A 105 -8.78 -18.19 8.13
N LEU A 106 -8.58 -16.87 8.06
CA LEU A 106 -9.47 -15.90 8.70
C LEU A 106 -10.88 -15.99 8.10
N LYS A 107 -10.98 -16.05 6.78
CA LYS A 107 -12.28 -16.12 6.10
C LYS A 107 -13.03 -17.41 6.46
N GLU A 108 -12.36 -18.56 6.46
CA GLU A 108 -12.97 -19.84 6.87
C GLU A 108 -13.46 -19.79 8.32
N THR A 109 -12.68 -19.19 9.22
CA THR A 109 -13.07 -19.00 10.62
C THR A 109 -14.30 -18.11 10.75
N LEU A 110 -14.33 -16.99 10.05
CA LEU A 110 -15.50 -16.09 10.05
C LEU A 110 -16.72 -16.75 9.42
N ASP A 111 -16.54 -17.48 8.32
CA ASP A 111 -17.63 -18.23 7.66
C ASP A 111 -18.22 -19.30 8.58
N LYS A 112 -17.41 -19.92 9.43
CA LYS A 112 -17.83 -20.97 10.36
C LYS A 112 -18.50 -20.45 11.63
N TYR A 113 -18.02 -19.33 12.18
CA TYR A 113 -18.40 -18.90 13.54
C TYR A 113 -19.16 -17.57 13.60
N VAL A 114 -19.08 -16.72 12.56
CA VAL A 114 -19.57 -15.33 12.61
C VAL A 114 -20.60 -15.05 11.54
N PHE A 115 -20.30 -15.41 10.29
CA PHE A 115 -21.16 -15.09 9.16
C PHE A 115 -22.28 -16.12 8.99
N PRO A 116 -23.49 -15.69 8.57
CA PRO A 116 -24.61 -16.60 8.33
C PRO A 116 -24.28 -17.58 7.20
N ALA A 117 -24.82 -18.80 7.25
CA ALA A 117 -24.55 -19.82 6.23
C ALA A 117 -25.14 -19.44 4.85
N GLU A 118 -26.37 -18.92 4.82
CA GLU A 118 -27.01 -18.40 3.61
C GLU A 118 -26.82 -16.90 3.51
N ARG A 119 -26.44 -16.42 2.31
CA ARG A 119 -26.12 -15.02 2.06
C ARG A 119 -26.60 -14.57 0.69
N SER A 120 -27.22 -13.40 0.66
CA SER A 120 -27.42 -12.67 -0.58
C SER A 120 -26.08 -12.22 -1.18
N PRO A 121 -26.02 -11.90 -2.49
CA PRO A 121 -24.82 -11.35 -3.12
C PRO A 121 -24.26 -10.12 -2.39
N THR A 122 -25.14 -9.26 -1.88
CA THR A 122 -24.78 -8.08 -1.08
C THR A 122 -24.15 -8.48 0.26
N GLN A 123 -24.73 -9.45 0.97
CA GLN A 123 -24.16 -9.95 2.23
C GLN A 123 -22.80 -10.61 2.01
N GLN A 124 -22.65 -11.41 0.95
CA GLN A 124 -21.37 -12.02 0.60
C GLN A 124 -20.29 -10.96 0.32
N PHE A 125 -20.68 -9.86 -0.33
CA PHE A 125 -19.80 -8.73 -0.57
C PHE A 125 -19.30 -8.10 0.73
N TRP A 126 -20.22 -7.77 1.65
CA TRP A 126 -19.87 -7.17 2.93
C TRP A 126 -19.06 -8.11 3.83
N CYS A 127 -19.36 -9.41 3.84
CA CYS A 127 -18.57 -10.41 4.57
C CYS A 127 -17.12 -10.48 4.06
N ASN A 128 -16.92 -10.40 2.73
CA ASN A 128 -15.58 -10.29 2.15
C ASN A 128 -14.90 -8.97 2.54
N GLY A 129 -15.65 -7.86 2.58
CA GLY A 129 -15.16 -6.56 3.04
C GLY A 129 -14.70 -6.58 4.50
N ILE A 130 -15.47 -7.17 5.41
CA ILE A 130 -15.13 -7.35 6.83
C ILE A 130 -13.87 -8.21 6.97
N SER A 131 -13.81 -9.34 6.26
CA SER A 131 -12.62 -10.21 6.24
C SER A 131 -11.38 -9.45 5.76
N GLY A 132 -11.54 -8.63 4.70
CA GLY A 132 -10.50 -7.76 4.16
C GLY A 132 -10.03 -6.68 5.14
N SER A 133 -10.96 -6.05 5.86
CA SER A 133 -10.65 -5.06 6.88
C SER A 133 -9.93 -5.67 8.09
N LEU A 134 -10.34 -6.86 8.54
CA LEU A 134 -9.71 -7.58 9.65
C LEU A 134 -8.31 -8.06 9.31
N ILE A 135 -8.12 -8.67 8.13
CA ILE A 135 -6.77 -9.06 7.70
C ILE A 135 -5.89 -7.81 7.55
N GLY A 136 -6.44 -6.72 7.01
CA GLY A 136 -5.76 -5.42 6.90
C GLY A 136 -5.37 -4.83 8.26
N ALA A 137 -6.22 -4.94 9.28
CA ALA A 137 -5.91 -4.50 10.63
C ALA A 137 -4.70 -5.25 11.20
N GLY A 138 -4.63 -6.57 10.98
CA GLY A 138 -3.51 -7.40 11.44
C GLY A 138 -2.18 -7.16 10.72
N GLU A 139 -2.15 -6.40 9.61
CA GLU A 139 -0.88 -5.96 8.99
C GLU A 139 0.01 -5.14 9.94
N VAL A 140 -0.51 -4.70 11.09
CA VAL A 140 0.26 -4.11 12.19
C VAL A 140 1.48 -4.98 12.57
N VAL A 141 1.40 -6.31 12.42
CA VAL A 141 2.55 -7.21 12.66
C VAL A 141 3.76 -6.90 11.77
N LEU A 142 3.53 -6.31 10.59
CA LEU A 142 4.55 -5.97 9.59
C LEU A 142 5.09 -4.55 9.73
N LEU A 143 4.67 -3.81 10.76
CA LEU A 143 5.09 -2.43 10.99
C LEU A 143 6.60 -2.22 11.07
N PRO A 144 7.42 -3.13 11.64
CA PRO A 144 8.86 -2.90 11.67
C PRO A 144 9.45 -2.57 10.29
N PHE A 145 9.01 -3.26 9.23
CA PHE A 145 9.48 -2.96 7.88
C PHE A 145 8.92 -1.65 7.32
N ASP A 146 7.64 -1.33 7.61
CA ASP A 146 7.03 -0.09 7.14
C ASP A 146 7.64 1.14 7.83
N VAL A 147 7.90 1.06 9.13
CA VAL A 147 8.56 2.13 9.91
C VAL A 147 9.96 2.39 9.37
N LEU A 148 10.77 1.35 9.18
CA LEU A 148 12.12 1.48 8.63
C LEU A 148 12.11 2.09 7.22
N LYS A 149 11.19 1.63 6.37
CA LYS A 149 10.98 2.20 5.03
C LYS A 149 10.65 3.70 5.11
N ILE A 150 9.69 4.09 5.95
CA ILE A 150 9.27 5.49 6.07
C ILE A 150 10.41 6.37 6.61
N LYS A 151 11.11 5.94 7.67
CA LYS A 151 12.28 6.65 8.20
C LYS A 151 13.28 6.97 7.10
N TYR A 152 13.63 5.98 6.27
CA TYR A 152 14.56 6.17 5.15
C TYR A 152 14.02 7.10 4.05
N GLN A 153 12.73 7.00 3.73
CA GLN A 153 12.07 7.84 2.72
C GLN A 153 12.01 9.31 3.16
N THR A 154 11.70 9.57 4.43
CA THR A 154 11.42 10.91 4.94
C THR A 154 12.64 11.61 5.54
N ASN A 155 13.65 10.88 6.00
CA ASN A 155 14.76 11.47 6.75
C ASN A 155 16.13 10.96 6.24
N PRO A 156 17.00 11.84 5.71
CA PRO A 156 18.32 11.45 5.22
C PRO A 156 19.24 10.84 6.28
N GLU A 157 19.15 11.29 7.54
CA GLU A 157 20.05 10.81 8.61
C GLU A 157 19.88 9.31 8.90
N TYR A 158 18.66 8.78 8.77
CA TYR A 158 18.42 7.34 8.96
C TYR A 158 19.05 6.47 7.87
N ARG A 159 19.41 7.03 6.71
CA ARG A 159 20.04 6.27 5.62
C ARG A 159 21.46 5.82 5.95
N LYS A 160 22.08 6.48 6.93
CA LYS A 160 23.42 6.17 7.43
C LYS A 160 23.41 5.10 8.52
N LEU A 161 22.23 4.76 9.04
CA LEU A 161 22.05 3.87 10.20
C LEU A 161 21.55 2.50 9.75
N ASN A 162 22.19 1.44 10.21
CA ASN A 162 21.66 0.09 10.05
C ASN A 162 20.56 -0.23 11.08
N PHE A 163 19.88 -1.36 10.90
CA PHE A 163 18.79 -1.79 11.79
C PHE A 163 19.19 -1.83 13.27
N ALA A 164 20.36 -2.39 13.59
CA ALA A 164 20.83 -2.52 14.96
C ALA A 164 21.05 -1.15 15.61
N GLN A 165 21.65 -0.20 14.89
CA GLN A 165 21.84 1.17 15.37
C GLN A 165 20.51 1.89 15.64
N ILE A 166 19.52 1.72 14.77
CA ILE A 166 18.18 2.28 14.99
C ILE A 166 17.54 1.69 16.25
N CYS A 167 17.64 0.37 16.44
CA CYS A 167 17.11 -0.30 17.63
C CYS A 167 17.82 0.13 18.91
N GLN A 168 19.13 0.36 18.86
CA GLN A 168 19.91 0.85 20.00
C GLN A 168 19.55 2.30 20.37
N GLN A 169 19.29 3.16 19.38
CA GLN A 169 19.00 4.57 19.60
C GLN A 169 17.55 4.82 20.07
N GLU A 170 16.58 4.07 19.54
CA GLU A 170 15.15 4.35 19.78
C GLU A 170 14.41 3.24 20.53
N GLY A 171 15.02 2.07 20.67
CA GLY A 171 14.36 0.87 21.18
C GLY A 171 13.49 0.15 20.15
N LEU A 172 13.22 -1.13 20.38
CA LEU A 172 12.40 -1.96 19.49
C LEU A 172 10.93 -1.52 19.43
N SER A 173 10.42 -0.87 20.47
CA SER A 173 9.04 -0.38 20.51
C SER A 173 8.78 0.73 19.49
N SER A 174 9.81 1.49 19.07
CA SER A 174 9.67 2.55 18.06
C SER A 174 9.26 1.99 16.69
N LEU A 175 9.58 0.73 16.42
CA LEU A 175 9.21 0.00 15.19
C LEU A 175 7.70 -0.26 15.06
N TYR A 176 6.94 -0.08 16.14
CA TYR A 176 5.48 -0.18 16.16
C TYR A 176 4.79 1.18 16.31
N ALA A 177 5.53 2.28 16.12
CA ALA A 177 4.96 3.63 16.15
C ALA A 177 3.76 3.75 15.19
N GLY A 178 2.65 4.29 15.68
CA GLY A 178 1.43 4.45 14.90
C GLY A 178 0.68 3.15 14.58
N ALA A 179 0.83 2.09 15.38
CA ALA A 179 0.12 0.84 15.21
C ALA A 179 -1.41 1.01 15.15
N GLY A 180 -2.00 1.70 16.13
CA GLY A 180 -3.45 1.96 16.14
C GLY A 180 -3.92 2.77 14.92
N VAL A 181 -3.14 3.79 14.52
CA VAL A 181 -3.45 4.60 13.32
C VAL A 181 -3.36 3.74 12.06
N THR A 182 -2.39 2.82 11.98
CA THR A 182 -2.24 1.90 10.85
C THR A 182 -3.42 0.92 10.76
N ALA A 183 -3.84 0.33 11.88
CA ALA A 183 -5.02 -0.54 11.92
C ALA A 183 -6.28 0.21 11.48
N ALA A 184 -6.55 1.38 12.07
CA ALA A 184 -7.70 2.21 11.71
C ALA A 184 -7.70 2.59 10.23
N ARG A 185 -6.52 2.99 9.71
CA ARG A 185 -6.31 3.31 8.29
C ARG A 185 -6.64 2.12 7.40
N ASN A 186 -6.16 0.92 7.74
CA ASN A 186 -6.38 -0.27 6.94
C ASN A 186 -7.84 -0.74 6.98
N ILE A 187 -8.52 -0.62 8.13
CA ILE A 187 -9.95 -0.91 8.27
C ILE A 187 -10.77 0.05 7.41
N ALA A 188 -10.61 1.37 7.60
CA ALA A 188 -11.36 2.38 6.87
C ALA A 188 -11.09 2.32 5.36
N GLY A 189 -9.81 2.18 4.99
CA GLY A 189 -9.38 2.07 3.60
C GLY A 189 -9.94 0.82 2.91
N SER A 190 -9.93 -0.34 3.56
CA SER A 190 -10.48 -1.58 2.98
C SER A 190 -12.00 -1.50 2.84
N PHE A 191 -12.69 -1.01 3.87
CA PHE A 191 -14.14 -0.87 3.82
C PHE A 191 -14.59 0.02 2.64
N MET A 192 -13.94 1.18 2.44
CA MET A 192 -14.22 2.04 1.30
C MET A 192 -13.83 1.43 -0.05
N LEU A 193 -12.68 0.76 -0.11
CA LEU A 193 -12.24 0.06 -1.32
C LEU A 193 -13.31 -0.92 -1.80
N PHE A 194 -13.78 -1.77 -0.89
CA PHE A 194 -14.81 -2.75 -1.21
C PHE A 194 -16.14 -2.06 -1.51
N GLY A 195 -16.66 -1.23 -0.60
CA GLY A 195 -17.97 -0.60 -0.77
C GLY A 195 -18.14 0.13 -2.10
N VAL A 196 -17.15 0.96 -2.48
CA VAL A 196 -17.19 1.71 -3.75
C VAL A 196 -16.97 0.80 -4.96
N ASN A 197 -16.11 -0.22 -4.87
CA ASN A 197 -15.95 -1.19 -5.95
C ASN A 197 -17.29 -1.91 -6.23
N TYR A 198 -18.01 -2.33 -5.19
CA TYR A 198 -19.32 -2.94 -5.32
C TYR A 198 -20.33 -1.99 -5.96
N ALA A 199 -20.47 -0.78 -5.43
CA ALA A 199 -21.44 0.19 -5.93
C ALA A 199 -21.22 0.48 -7.42
N VAL A 200 -19.97 0.78 -7.80
CA VAL A 200 -19.63 1.07 -9.20
C VAL A 200 -19.82 -0.16 -10.08
N LYS A 201 -19.38 -1.33 -9.64
CA LYS A 201 -19.57 -2.58 -10.40
C LYS A 201 -21.06 -2.87 -10.62
N HIS A 202 -21.87 -2.74 -9.57
CA HIS A 202 -23.31 -3.01 -9.62
C HIS A 202 -24.04 -2.03 -10.57
N SER A 203 -23.67 -0.75 -10.53
CA SER A 203 -24.21 0.26 -11.45
C SER A 203 -23.79 0.03 -12.90
N LEU A 204 -22.55 -0.40 -13.15
CA LEU A 204 -22.04 -0.61 -14.51
C LEU A 204 -22.58 -1.86 -15.19
N THR A 205 -23.10 -2.82 -14.42
CA THR A 205 -23.62 -4.08 -14.96
C THR A 205 -25.15 -4.15 -14.94
N ASP A 206 -25.85 -3.06 -14.60
CA ASP A 206 -27.30 -3.04 -14.36
C ASP A 206 -27.76 -4.16 -13.41
N GLY A 207 -26.96 -4.43 -12.37
CA GLY A 207 -27.20 -5.54 -11.44
C GLY A 207 -27.00 -6.96 -12.01
N ARG A 208 -26.62 -7.12 -13.29
CA ARG A 208 -26.31 -8.43 -13.88
C ARG A 208 -25.01 -8.99 -13.33
N THR A 209 -25.04 -10.24 -12.89
CA THR A 209 -23.92 -10.96 -12.24
C THR A 209 -23.02 -11.70 -13.22
N GLY A 210 -23.01 -11.32 -14.51
CA GLY A 210 -22.08 -11.87 -15.50
C GLY A 210 -20.62 -11.55 -15.18
N LYS A 211 -19.66 -12.26 -15.83
CA LYS A 211 -18.24 -11.92 -15.71
C LYS A 211 -18.02 -10.52 -16.29
N PRO A 212 -17.69 -9.51 -15.47
CA PRO A 212 -17.46 -8.16 -15.98
C PRO A 212 -16.27 -8.21 -16.95
N GLY A 213 -16.42 -7.58 -18.12
CA GLY A 213 -15.28 -7.32 -19.01
C GLY A 213 -14.18 -6.55 -18.28
N PHE A 214 -12.96 -6.61 -18.80
CA PHE A 214 -11.79 -5.96 -18.20
C PHE A 214 -12.03 -4.48 -17.85
N ILE A 215 -12.75 -3.74 -18.71
CA ILE A 215 -13.08 -2.33 -18.51
C ILE A 215 -13.93 -2.12 -17.25
N HIS A 216 -14.97 -2.93 -17.02
CA HIS A 216 -15.79 -2.83 -15.83
C HIS A 216 -14.99 -3.11 -14.55
N PHE A 217 -14.12 -4.12 -14.58
CA PHE A 217 -13.22 -4.42 -13.47
C PHE A 217 -12.23 -3.29 -13.22
N ALA A 218 -11.62 -2.72 -14.26
CA ALA A 218 -10.66 -1.64 -14.17
C ALA A 218 -11.32 -0.36 -13.60
N LEU A 219 -12.52 -0.01 -14.07
CA LEU A 219 -13.26 1.16 -13.60
C LEU A 219 -13.69 1.00 -12.13
N SER A 220 -14.31 -0.12 -11.75
CA SER A 220 -14.74 -0.33 -10.37
C SER A 220 -13.57 -0.42 -9.39
N SER A 221 -12.46 -1.05 -9.80
CA SER A 221 -11.24 -1.16 -8.99
C SER A 221 -10.51 0.17 -8.85
N THR A 222 -10.47 0.97 -9.90
CA THR A 222 -9.89 2.32 -9.87
C THR A 222 -10.71 3.22 -8.96
N ALA A 223 -12.04 3.26 -9.12
CA ALA A 223 -12.92 4.07 -8.29
C ALA A 223 -12.82 3.69 -6.80
N GLY A 224 -12.86 2.39 -6.49
CA GLY A 224 -12.66 1.90 -5.12
C GLY A 224 -11.30 2.28 -4.55
N SER A 225 -10.23 2.17 -5.34
CA SER A 225 -8.87 2.52 -4.91
C SER A 225 -8.72 4.01 -4.63
N VAL A 226 -9.29 4.87 -5.48
CA VAL A 226 -9.29 6.32 -5.26
C VAL A 226 -10.06 6.68 -3.99
N ALA A 227 -11.27 6.13 -3.82
CA ALA A 227 -12.08 6.37 -2.63
C ALA A 227 -11.37 5.91 -1.34
N SER A 228 -10.74 4.74 -1.37
CA SER A 228 -9.91 4.21 -0.28
C SER A 228 -8.75 5.14 0.05
N ILE A 229 -8.02 5.64 -0.95
CA ILE A 229 -6.91 6.59 -0.75
C ILE A 229 -7.40 7.87 -0.09
N LEU A 230 -8.52 8.44 -0.54
CA LEU A 230 -9.03 9.71 -0.02
C LEU A 230 -9.48 9.59 1.44
N VAL A 231 -10.21 8.52 1.80
CA VAL A 231 -10.62 8.27 3.20
C VAL A 231 -9.43 7.91 4.09
N ALA A 232 -8.45 7.17 3.57
CA ALA A 232 -7.25 6.82 4.31
C ALA A 232 -6.26 7.98 4.45
N CYS A 233 -6.37 9.04 3.63
CA CYS A 233 -5.34 10.07 3.51
C CYS A 233 -5.04 10.80 4.83
N PRO A 234 -6.05 11.25 5.61
CA PRO A 234 -5.78 11.89 6.91
C PRO A 234 -4.98 10.99 7.85
N LEU A 235 -5.33 9.69 7.90
CA LEU A 235 -4.63 8.71 8.72
C LEU A 235 -3.24 8.38 8.15
N ASP A 236 -3.06 8.39 6.83
CA ASP A 236 -1.75 8.21 6.19
C ASP A 236 -0.78 9.36 6.54
N VAL A 237 -1.26 10.61 6.63
CA VAL A 237 -0.42 11.75 7.07
C VAL A 237 0.03 11.56 8.51
N VAL A 238 -0.91 11.30 9.42
CA VAL A 238 -0.61 11.09 10.85
C VAL A 238 0.31 9.89 11.06
N LYS A 239 0.03 8.77 10.40
CA LYS A 239 0.87 7.57 10.39
C LYS A 239 2.28 7.91 9.93
N THR A 240 2.43 8.63 8.82
CA THR A 240 3.75 8.94 8.25
C THR A 240 4.57 9.80 9.21
N ARG A 241 3.95 10.73 9.93
CA ARG A 241 4.64 11.56 10.95
C ARG A 241 5.02 10.78 12.20
N LEU A 242 4.12 9.91 12.69
CA LEU A 242 4.45 9.02 13.81
C LEU A 242 5.63 8.10 13.48
N GLN A 243 5.71 7.64 12.24
CA GLN A 243 6.71 6.67 11.79
C GLN A 243 8.00 7.31 11.26
N SER A 244 8.02 8.61 10.98
CA SER A 244 9.22 9.29 10.47
C SER A 244 10.34 9.37 11.51
N GLY A 245 10.02 9.34 12.80
CA GLY A 245 10.96 9.54 13.90
C GLY A 245 11.07 11.01 14.37
N ASN A 246 10.58 11.97 13.57
CA ASN A 246 10.64 13.40 13.93
C ASN A 246 9.67 13.75 15.08
N TYR A 247 8.68 12.89 15.33
CA TYR A 247 7.63 13.07 16.33
C TYR A 247 7.66 11.95 17.39
N ALA A 248 8.84 11.36 17.64
CA ALA A 248 9.00 10.31 18.65
C ALA A 248 8.41 10.75 20.00
N GLY A 249 7.64 9.86 20.63
CA GLY A 249 6.95 10.15 21.90
C GLY A 249 5.67 11.01 21.80
N SER A 250 5.34 11.55 20.62
CA SER A 250 4.08 12.28 20.43
C SER A 250 2.90 11.35 20.23
N SER A 251 1.74 11.70 20.78
CA SER A 251 0.50 10.97 20.51
C SER A 251 -0.08 11.32 19.14
N ALA A 252 -0.82 10.39 18.54
CA ALA A 252 -1.53 10.63 17.29
C ALA A 252 -2.45 11.86 17.37
N PHE A 253 -3.14 12.02 18.50
CA PHE A 253 -4.02 13.18 18.76
C PHE A 253 -3.26 14.50 18.80
N ARG A 254 -2.07 14.53 19.42
CA ARG A 254 -1.20 15.72 19.42
C ARG A 254 -0.82 16.10 17.99
N ILE A 255 -0.36 15.13 17.20
CA ILE A 255 0.03 15.37 15.80
C ILE A 255 -1.16 15.86 14.97
N MET A 256 -2.35 15.29 15.16
CA MET A 256 -3.57 15.76 14.49
C MET A 256 -3.91 17.20 14.87
N ALA A 257 -3.86 17.54 16.16
CA ALA A 257 -4.09 18.90 16.64
C ALA A 257 -3.06 19.88 16.08
N ASP A 258 -1.78 19.50 16.06
CA ASP A 258 -0.70 20.31 15.49
C ASP A 258 -0.88 20.54 13.99
N ILE A 259 -1.26 19.51 13.22
CA ILE A 259 -1.57 19.66 11.79
C ILE A 259 -2.70 20.66 11.60
N ALA A 260 -3.81 20.49 12.32
CA ALA A 260 -4.98 21.35 12.18
C ALA A 260 -4.67 22.80 12.55
N ALA A 261 -3.94 23.02 13.65
CA ALA A 261 -3.62 24.36 14.15
C ALA A 261 -2.53 25.08 13.37
N LYS A 262 -1.49 24.37 12.91
CA LYS A 262 -0.28 25.00 12.33
C LYS A 262 -0.25 24.94 10.80
N GLU A 263 -0.91 23.96 10.19
CA GLU A 263 -0.83 23.72 8.74
C GLU A 263 -2.20 23.77 8.04
N GLY A 264 -3.28 23.76 8.82
CA GLY A 264 -4.65 23.77 8.33
C GLY A 264 -5.17 22.40 7.90
N ILE A 265 -6.49 22.31 7.72
CA ILE A 265 -7.20 21.04 7.45
C ILE A 265 -6.76 20.42 6.10
N GLY A 266 -6.38 21.24 5.12
CA GLY A 266 -5.88 20.75 3.84
C GLY A 266 -4.60 19.90 3.96
N ALA A 267 -3.82 20.06 5.04
CA ALA A 267 -2.59 19.32 5.24
C ALA A 267 -2.81 17.81 5.46
N PHE A 268 -4.00 17.39 5.89
CA PHE A 268 -4.39 15.97 6.00
C PHE A 268 -4.49 15.25 4.65
N PHE A 269 -4.52 16.00 3.54
CA PHE A 269 -4.59 15.46 2.19
C PHE A 269 -3.25 15.54 1.43
N LYS A 270 -2.16 15.94 2.10
CA LYS A 270 -0.80 15.95 1.51
C LYS A 270 -0.43 14.55 1.01
N GLY A 271 0.10 14.48 -0.21
CA GLY A 271 0.50 13.22 -0.85
C GLY A 271 -0.64 12.39 -1.45
N SER A 272 -1.90 12.85 -1.38
CA SER A 272 -3.03 12.19 -2.06
C SER A 272 -2.90 12.25 -3.58
N ILE A 273 -2.54 13.41 -4.14
CA ILE A 273 -2.40 13.65 -5.59
C ILE A 273 -1.48 12.61 -6.26
N PRO A 274 -0.20 12.44 -5.85
CA PRO A 274 0.67 11.46 -6.49
C PRO A 274 0.13 10.02 -6.37
N LYS A 275 -0.49 9.68 -5.23
CA LYS A 275 -1.12 8.36 -5.04
C LYS A 275 -2.28 8.14 -6.01
N VAL A 276 -3.22 9.07 -6.10
CA VAL A 276 -4.41 9.00 -6.96
C VAL A 276 -4.01 8.91 -8.43
N LEU A 277 -3.09 9.76 -8.88
CA LEU A 277 -2.61 9.76 -10.26
C LEU A 277 -1.95 8.42 -10.64
N SER A 278 -1.31 7.75 -9.69
CA SER A 278 -0.67 6.46 -9.93
C SER A 278 -1.63 5.27 -9.96
N VAL A 279 -2.88 5.39 -9.48
CA VAL A 279 -3.80 4.24 -9.31
C VAL A 279 -4.01 3.49 -10.62
N GLY A 280 -4.48 4.20 -11.66
CA GLY A 280 -4.77 3.61 -12.97
C GLY A 280 -3.54 2.96 -13.59
N PRO A 281 -2.44 3.71 -13.80
CA PRO A 281 -1.20 3.16 -14.37
C PRO A 281 -0.67 1.95 -13.59
N LYS A 282 -0.67 2.02 -12.26
CA LYS A 282 -0.19 0.95 -11.39
C LYS A 282 -1.06 -0.31 -11.49
N LEU A 283 -2.38 -0.14 -11.48
CA LEU A 283 -3.33 -1.25 -11.61
C LEU A 283 -3.18 -1.94 -12.96
N THR A 284 -3.17 -1.17 -14.05
CA THR A 284 -3.03 -1.70 -15.41
C THR A 284 -1.71 -2.44 -15.57
N PHE A 285 -0.59 -1.83 -15.15
CA PHE A 285 0.72 -2.46 -15.24
C PHE A 285 0.76 -3.80 -14.49
N SER A 286 0.32 -3.79 -13.23
CA SER A 286 0.38 -4.97 -12.36
C SER A 286 -0.49 -6.11 -12.86
N PHE A 287 -1.70 -5.78 -13.35
CA PHE A 287 -2.62 -6.76 -13.90
C PHE A 287 -2.07 -7.37 -15.20
N THR A 288 -1.67 -6.54 -16.16
CA THR A 288 -1.15 -6.99 -17.45
C THR A 288 0.09 -7.84 -17.28
N LEU A 289 1.03 -7.42 -16.44
CA LEU A 289 2.26 -8.17 -16.20
C LEU A 289 1.97 -9.50 -15.48
N ALA A 290 1.06 -9.50 -14.50
CA ALA A 290 0.67 -10.74 -13.82
C ALA A 290 0.02 -11.73 -14.79
N GLN A 291 -0.91 -11.30 -15.65
CA GLN A 291 -1.53 -12.17 -16.65
C GLN A 291 -0.50 -12.72 -17.63
N TYR A 292 0.36 -11.86 -18.18
CA TYR A 292 1.40 -12.28 -19.11
C TYR A 292 2.36 -13.33 -18.51
N LEU A 293 2.81 -13.11 -17.27
CA LEU A 293 3.70 -14.03 -16.57
C LEU A 293 3.02 -15.37 -16.24
N ILE A 294 1.77 -15.33 -15.78
CA ILE A 294 0.99 -16.53 -15.48
C ILE A 294 0.80 -17.36 -16.75
N ASP A 295 0.34 -16.74 -17.84
CA ASP A 295 0.10 -17.42 -19.11
C ASP A 295 1.39 -18.03 -19.68
N THR A 296 2.51 -17.30 -19.57
CA THR A 296 3.81 -17.80 -20.05
C THR A 296 4.29 -18.99 -19.22
N MET A 297 4.17 -18.94 -17.89
CA MET A 297 4.56 -20.06 -17.03
C MET A 297 3.65 -21.28 -17.19
N GLU A 298 2.34 -21.08 -17.36
CA GLU A 298 1.40 -22.17 -17.63
C GLU A 298 1.66 -22.84 -18.99
N ARG A 299 2.21 -22.11 -19.98
CA ARG A 299 2.63 -22.69 -21.27
C ARG A 299 3.96 -23.45 -21.21
N LEU A 300 4.81 -23.14 -20.23
CA LEU A 300 6.13 -23.76 -20.06
C LEU A 300 6.09 -25.00 -19.14
N SER A 301 4.98 -25.24 -18.44
CA SER A 301 4.76 -26.34 -17.49
C SER A 301 3.94 -27.48 -18.07
#